data_AF-A0A2V7UXZ1-F1
#
_entry.id   AF-A0A2V7UXZ1-F1
#
_cell.length_a   1.000
_cell.length_b   1.000
_cell.length_c   1.000
_cell.angle_alpha   90.00
_cell.angle_beta   90.00
_cell.angle_gamma   90.00
#
_symmetry.space_group_name_H-M   'P 1'
#
loop_
_entity.id
_entity.type
_entity.pdbx_description
1 polymer ?
#
loop_
_entity_poly.entity_id
_entity_poly.type
_entity_poly.pdbx_seq_one_letter_code
_entity_poly.pdbx_strand_id
1 'polypeptide(L)'
;MPRADPPGPSSGPAPGSGGSLDRSRCQVGGVNQNYTSRTGTLYHIQVEDRGPVLDRVSEREVRRLSVIVYANYGESNAQIIHGRDHDFPDVRTHEHNRLIEQKVQELAAQARDIIEEKEDRQVARIKALVREYYVTKNEATKKEFEAANAAFPILFSRAWMQLKADKASGPSPAPPPTTAPEVAAPEEVVYPLDPELRERVMEIERLIIELGQDLQQLKAQGGADDILLQTCRKLVSRAKEGLSGREPSEFNVRRLDMTRNSLMTTWRQIKSRLK
;
A
#
# COMPACT_ATOMS: atom_id res chain seq x y z
N MET A 1 28.77 -62.09 -49.66
CA MET A 1 29.26 -60.70 -49.58
C MET A 1 28.35 -59.82 -50.46
N PRO A 2 27.27 -59.24 -49.92
CA PRO A 2 26.45 -58.29 -50.68
C PRO A 2 27.02 -56.87 -50.55
N ARG A 3 27.01 -56.13 -51.67
CA ARG A 3 27.48 -54.75 -51.81
C ARG A 3 26.53 -53.80 -51.08
N ALA A 4 27.09 -52.87 -50.30
CA ALA A 4 26.36 -51.76 -49.70
C ALA A 4 26.22 -50.62 -50.74
N ASP A 5 24.98 -50.16 -50.92
CA ASP A 5 24.66 -48.96 -51.71
C ASP A 5 25.12 -47.68 -50.97
N PRO A 6 25.52 -46.62 -51.70
CA PRO A 6 25.95 -45.37 -51.08
C PRO A 6 24.76 -44.59 -50.49
N PRO A 7 24.95 -43.85 -49.38
CA PRO A 7 23.90 -43.03 -48.82
C PRO A 7 23.58 -41.86 -49.77
N GLY A 8 22.31 -41.76 -50.17
CA GLY A 8 21.79 -40.63 -50.93
C GLY A 8 21.97 -39.31 -50.18
N PRO A 9 22.06 -38.17 -50.90
CA PRO A 9 22.31 -36.87 -50.29
C PRO A 9 21.18 -36.52 -49.33
N SER A 10 21.55 -36.23 -48.08
CA SER A 10 20.66 -35.62 -47.10
C SER A 10 20.14 -34.31 -47.68
N SER A 11 18.85 -34.28 -47.96
CA SER A 11 18.13 -33.05 -48.24
C SER A 11 18.14 -32.19 -46.98
N GLY A 12 19.18 -31.36 -46.83
CA GLY A 12 19.15 -30.23 -45.92
C GLY A 12 17.97 -29.32 -46.28
N PRO A 13 17.29 -28.72 -45.29
CA PRO A 13 16.11 -27.91 -45.57
C PRO A 13 16.51 -26.70 -46.41
N ALA A 14 15.74 -26.46 -47.48
CA ALA A 14 15.94 -25.37 -48.41
C ALA A 14 15.86 -23.99 -47.73
N PRO A 15 16.75 -23.04 -48.05
CA PRO A 15 16.67 -21.68 -47.55
C PRO A 15 15.61 -20.92 -48.35
N GLY A 16 14.45 -20.62 -47.75
CA GLY A 16 13.47 -19.74 -48.41
C GLY A 16 11.98 -19.95 -48.12
N SER A 17 11.59 -20.52 -46.98
CA SER A 17 10.22 -20.35 -46.47
C SER A 17 10.29 -19.47 -45.22
N GLY A 18 9.50 -18.39 -45.17
CA GLY A 18 9.31 -17.56 -43.98
C GLY A 18 8.66 -18.38 -42.87
N GLY A 19 9.44 -19.28 -42.29
CA GLY A 19 8.99 -20.37 -41.45
C GLY A 19 8.36 -19.82 -40.17
N SER A 20 7.07 -20.10 -40.01
CA SER A 20 6.36 -20.03 -38.74
C SER A 20 7.27 -20.53 -37.63
N LEU A 21 7.43 -19.73 -36.58
CA LEU A 21 8.21 -20.11 -35.41
C LEU A 21 7.66 -21.39 -34.79
N ASP A 22 8.57 -22.19 -34.24
CA ASP A 22 8.19 -23.31 -33.40
C ASP A 22 7.46 -22.81 -32.14
N ARG A 23 6.50 -23.59 -31.62
CA ARG A 23 5.67 -23.20 -30.47
C ARG A 23 6.51 -22.82 -29.25
N SER A 24 7.61 -23.54 -29.04
CA SER A 24 8.59 -23.29 -27.96
C SER A 24 9.26 -21.91 -28.06
N ARG A 25 9.37 -21.35 -29.26
CA ARG A 25 9.97 -20.04 -29.55
C ARG A 25 8.95 -18.92 -29.67
N CYS A 26 7.67 -19.24 -29.52
CA CYS A 26 6.60 -18.25 -29.54
C CYS A 26 6.36 -17.64 -28.16
N GLN A 27 6.79 -18.26 -27.06
CA GLN A 27 6.62 -17.69 -25.72
C GLN A 27 7.56 -16.50 -25.49
N VAL A 28 7.02 -15.41 -24.96
CA VAL A 28 7.79 -14.22 -24.55
C VAL A 28 7.79 -14.07 -23.04
N GLY A 29 8.81 -13.36 -22.54
CA GLY A 29 8.95 -13.10 -21.10
C GLY A 29 7.75 -12.35 -20.53
N GLY A 30 7.19 -12.86 -19.45
CA GLY A 30 6.13 -12.20 -18.69
C GLY A 30 6.64 -11.08 -17.79
N VAL A 31 5.71 -10.33 -17.21
CA VAL A 31 5.99 -9.39 -16.11
C VAL A 31 5.65 -10.07 -14.80
N ASN A 32 6.58 -10.08 -13.85
CA ASN A 32 6.36 -10.59 -12.50
C ASN A 32 7.11 -9.67 -11.55
N GLN A 33 6.43 -8.64 -11.05
CA GLN A 33 7.06 -7.54 -10.33
C GLN A 33 6.18 -6.99 -9.20
N ASN A 34 6.84 -6.57 -8.13
CA ASN A 34 6.22 -5.85 -7.01
C ASN A 34 6.25 -4.34 -7.27
N TYR A 35 5.19 -3.68 -6.88
CA TYR A 35 4.98 -2.25 -7.02
C TYR A 35 4.35 -1.68 -5.74
N THR A 36 4.33 -0.36 -5.68
CA THR A 36 3.71 0.40 -4.59
C THR A 36 2.79 1.43 -5.21
N SER A 37 1.53 1.48 -4.77
CA SER A 37 0.57 2.47 -5.25
C SER A 37 0.91 3.86 -4.72
N ARG A 38 0.28 4.90 -5.28
CA ARG A 38 0.41 6.28 -4.78
C ARG A 38 0.03 6.41 -3.30
N THR A 39 -0.76 5.48 -2.79
CA THR A 39 -1.23 5.45 -1.39
C THR A 39 -0.36 4.62 -0.47
N GLY A 40 0.67 3.94 -1.00
CA GLY A 40 1.56 3.08 -0.23
C GLY A 40 1.10 1.61 -0.15
N THR A 41 0.02 1.23 -0.85
CA THR A 41 -0.40 -0.17 -0.93
C THR A 41 0.58 -0.97 -1.76
N LEU A 42 1.10 -2.06 -1.20
CA LEU A 42 1.97 -2.99 -1.91
C LEU A 42 1.13 -3.91 -2.79
N TYR A 43 1.48 -3.98 -4.07
CA TYR A 43 0.80 -4.87 -5.02
C TYR A 43 1.80 -5.57 -5.93
N HIS A 44 1.39 -6.73 -6.43
CA HIS A 44 2.16 -7.59 -7.30
C HIS A 44 1.41 -7.78 -8.62
N ILE A 45 2.08 -7.52 -9.73
CA ILE A 45 1.53 -7.75 -11.06
C ILE A 45 2.25 -8.93 -11.69
N GLN A 46 1.47 -9.92 -12.10
CA GLN A 46 1.89 -11.09 -12.83
C GLN A 46 1.17 -11.11 -14.18
N VAL A 47 1.91 -10.94 -15.27
CA VAL A 47 1.45 -11.09 -16.65
C VAL A 47 2.22 -12.25 -17.26
N GLU A 48 1.52 -13.33 -17.59
CA GLU A 48 2.11 -14.54 -18.17
C GLU A 48 1.62 -14.77 -19.59
N ASP A 49 2.53 -15.05 -20.50
CA ASP A 49 2.21 -15.61 -21.81
C ASP A 49 2.05 -17.13 -21.69
N ARG A 50 0.82 -17.62 -21.77
CA ARG A 50 0.51 -19.06 -21.74
C ARG A 50 0.84 -19.74 -23.07
N GLY A 51 1.24 -18.98 -24.09
CA GLY A 51 1.45 -19.48 -25.44
C GLY A 51 0.12 -19.85 -26.12
N PRO A 52 0.17 -20.73 -27.14
CA PRO A 52 -1.03 -21.16 -27.85
C PRO A 52 -1.89 -22.07 -26.97
N VAL A 53 -3.11 -21.64 -26.70
CA VAL A 53 -4.16 -22.32 -25.95
C VAL A 53 -5.36 -22.55 -26.88
N LEU A 54 -5.98 -23.72 -26.80
CA LEU A 54 -7.23 -23.98 -27.51
C LEU A 54 -8.38 -23.28 -26.78
N ASP A 55 -8.99 -22.28 -27.41
CA ASP A 55 -10.23 -21.71 -26.89
C ASP A 55 -11.36 -22.72 -27.08
N ARG A 56 -11.97 -23.15 -25.97
CA ARG A 56 -13.03 -24.16 -25.96
C ARG A 56 -14.34 -23.67 -26.56
N VAL A 57 -14.55 -22.35 -26.65
CA VAL A 57 -15.79 -21.77 -27.19
C VAL A 57 -15.69 -21.62 -28.70
N SER A 58 -14.58 -21.06 -29.21
CA SER A 58 -14.38 -20.87 -30.65
C SER A 58 -13.69 -22.04 -31.36
N GLU A 59 -13.21 -23.05 -30.61
CA GLU A 59 -12.41 -24.19 -31.09
C GLU A 59 -11.16 -23.77 -31.90
N ARG A 60 -10.65 -22.55 -31.66
CA ARG A 60 -9.48 -22.00 -32.34
C ARG A 60 -8.28 -21.96 -31.40
N GLU A 61 -7.09 -22.17 -31.97
CA GLU A 61 -5.84 -21.90 -31.25
C GLU A 61 -5.66 -20.37 -31.14
N VAL A 62 -5.63 -19.88 -29.91
CA VAL A 62 -5.38 -18.49 -29.56
C VAL A 62 -4.16 -18.39 -28.68
N ARG A 63 -3.43 -17.30 -28.76
CA ARG A 63 -2.35 -17.02 -27.82
C ARG A 63 -2.90 -16.25 -26.63
N ARG A 64 -2.78 -16.81 -25.44
CA ARG A 64 -3.39 -16.22 -24.23
C ARG A 64 -2.36 -15.55 -23.34
N LEU A 65 -2.57 -14.28 -23.06
CA LEU A 65 -1.90 -13.56 -21.99
C LEU A 65 -2.80 -13.55 -20.75
N SER A 66 -2.32 -14.05 -19.63
CA SER A 66 -3.04 -14.01 -18.36
C SER A 66 -2.47 -12.90 -17.47
N VAL A 67 -3.33 -11.98 -17.05
CA VAL A 67 -2.98 -10.87 -16.15
C VAL A 67 -3.61 -11.15 -14.80
N ILE A 68 -2.80 -11.24 -13.76
CA ILE A 68 -3.24 -11.38 -12.38
C ILE A 68 -2.54 -10.32 -11.53
N VAL A 69 -3.33 -9.61 -10.74
CA VAL A 69 -2.89 -8.57 -9.83
C VAL A 69 -3.27 -8.96 -8.43
N TYR A 70 -2.27 -8.99 -7.55
CA TYR A 70 -2.43 -9.20 -6.13
C TYR A 70 -2.17 -7.87 -5.41
N ALA A 71 -2.94 -7.51 -4.39
CA ALA A 71 -2.46 -6.49 -3.45
C ALA A 71 -2.66 -6.88 -2.01
N ASN A 72 -1.80 -6.28 -1.20
CA ASN A 72 -1.77 -6.39 0.23
C ASN A 72 -2.29 -5.05 0.81
N TYR A 73 -3.57 -5.01 1.16
CA TYR A 73 -4.20 -3.86 1.79
C TYR A 73 -3.92 -3.74 3.31
N GLY A 74 -2.82 -4.31 3.79
CA GLY A 74 -2.47 -4.39 5.21
C GLY A 74 -2.81 -5.74 5.86
N GLU A 75 -3.20 -6.74 5.07
CA GLU A 75 -3.43 -8.11 5.52
C GLU A 75 -2.19 -8.99 5.35
N SER A 76 -2.08 -10.08 6.13
CA SER A 76 -0.99 -11.04 6.00
C SER A 76 -0.95 -11.74 4.63
N ASN A 77 -2.11 -11.79 3.93
CA ASN A 77 -2.29 -12.49 2.66
C ASN A 77 -2.61 -11.51 1.54
N ALA A 78 -1.94 -11.65 0.39
CA ALA A 78 -2.25 -10.87 -0.80
C ALA A 78 -3.53 -11.40 -1.46
N GLN A 79 -4.47 -10.51 -1.77
CA GLN A 79 -5.74 -10.87 -2.42
C GLN A 79 -5.68 -10.59 -3.93
N ILE A 80 -6.34 -11.43 -4.73
CA ILE A 80 -6.47 -11.18 -6.18
C ILE A 80 -7.50 -10.07 -6.40
N ILE A 81 -7.05 -8.94 -6.90
CA ILE A 81 -7.88 -7.75 -7.14
C ILE A 81 -8.31 -7.65 -8.58
N HIS A 82 -7.49 -8.15 -9.50
CA HIS A 82 -7.80 -8.16 -10.91
C HIS A 82 -7.21 -9.42 -11.54
N GLY A 83 -8.04 -10.17 -12.23
CA GLY A 83 -7.65 -11.31 -13.04
C GLY A 83 -8.35 -11.21 -14.38
N ARG A 84 -7.59 -11.19 -15.48
CA ARG A 84 -8.15 -11.16 -16.83
C ARG A 84 -7.23 -11.85 -17.83
N ASP A 85 -7.84 -12.69 -18.66
CA ASP A 85 -7.18 -13.29 -19.80
C ASP A 85 -7.44 -12.46 -21.06
N HIS A 86 -6.40 -12.31 -21.88
CA HIS A 86 -6.41 -11.61 -23.15
C HIS A 86 -5.98 -12.58 -24.26
N ASP A 87 -6.93 -12.88 -25.16
CA ASP A 87 -6.71 -13.79 -26.27
C ASP A 87 -6.31 -13.01 -27.53
N PHE A 88 -5.21 -13.43 -28.14
CA PHE A 88 -4.65 -12.91 -29.38
C PHE A 88 -4.65 -14.01 -30.44
N PRO A 89 -4.67 -13.64 -31.74
CA PRO A 89 -4.52 -14.63 -32.81
C PRO A 89 -3.14 -15.32 -32.69
N ASP A 90 -3.08 -16.65 -32.81
CA ASP A 90 -1.81 -17.41 -32.78
C ASP A 90 -1.01 -17.22 -34.08
N VAL A 91 -0.31 -16.08 -34.18
CA VAL A 91 0.59 -15.77 -35.29
C VAL A 91 2.03 -16.02 -34.87
N ARG A 92 2.65 -17.04 -35.45
CA ARG A 92 3.98 -17.52 -35.04
C ARG A 92 5.10 -16.81 -35.81
N THR A 93 5.24 -15.51 -35.60
CA THR A 93 6.28 -14.69 -36.21
C THR A 93 7.06 -13.92 -35.16
N HIS A 94 8.32 -13.60 -35.45
CA HIS A 94 9.14 -12.76 -34.56
C HIS A 94 8.52 -11.37 -34.37
N GLU A 95 7.86 -10.82 -35.40
CA GLU A 95 7.15 -9.55 -35.32
C GLU A 95 5.95 -9.63 -34.37
N HIS A 96 5.19 -10.73 -34.42
CA HIS A 96 4.08 -10.94 -33.50
C HIS A 96 4.58 -11.14 -32.06
N ASN A 97 5.71 -11.83 -31.84
CA ASN A 97 6.32 -11.91 -30.51
C ASN A 97 6.68 -10.51 -29.96
N ARG A 98 7.27 -9.63 -30.77
CA ARG A 98 7.55 -8.23 -30.35
C ARG A 98 6.28 -7.47 -30.02
N LEU A 99 5.21 -7.67 -30.77
CA LEU A 99 3.90 -7.08 -30.48
C LEU A 99 3.35 -7.61 -29.14
N ILE A 100 3.46 -8.91 -28.88
CA ILE A 100 3.02 -9.49 -27.63
C ILE A 100 3.86 -9.00 -26.45
N GLU A 101 5.18 -8.83 -26.59
CA GLU A 101 6.03 -8.19 -25.58
C GLU A 101 5.56 -6.76 -25.26
N GLN A 102 5.26 -5.96 -26.28
CA GLN A 102 4.68 -4.63 -26.09
C GLN A 102 3.34 -4.71 -25.37
N LYS A 103 2.46 -5.65 -25.75
CA LYS A 103 1.17 -5.86 -25.10
C LYS A 103 1.30 -6.30 -23.64
N VAL A 104 2.29 -7.12 -23.31
CA VAL A 104 2.57 -7.51 -21.92
C VAL A 104 2.91 -6.27 -21.08
N GLN A 105 3.75 -5.36 -21.58
CA GLN A 105 4.09 -4.12 -20.88
C GLN A 105 2.90 -3.15 -20.80
N GLU A 106 2.11 -3.03 -21.87
CA GLU A 106 0.89 -2.23 -21.88
C GLU A 106 -0.14 -2.77 -20.87
N LEU A 107 -0.34 -4.09 -20.80
CA LEU A 107 -1.24 -4.72 -19.83
C LEU A 107 -0.76 -4.54 -18.40
N ALA A 108 0.56 -4.61 -18.15
CA ALA A 108 1.12 -4.29 -16.86
C ALA A 108 0.88 -2.82 -16.48
N ALA A 109 1.02 -1.88 -17.43
CA ALA A 109 0.72 -0.46 -17.19
C ALA A 109 -0.77 -0.23 -16.91
N GLN A 110 -1.66 -0.82 -17.71
CA GLN A 110 -3.11 -0.74 -17.51
C GLN A 110 -3.54 -1.36 -16.17
N ALA A 111 -2.91 -2.47 -15.77
CA ALA A 111 -3.16 -3.10 -14.48
C ALA A 111 -2.83 -2.15 -13.31
N ARG A 112 -1.78 -1.33 -13.42
CA ARG A 112 -1.49 -0.29 -12.41
C ARG A 112 -2.59 0.76 -12.35
N ASP A 113 -3.03 1.26 -13.50
CA ASP A 113 -4.10 2.27 -13.56
C ASP A 113 -5.41 1.73 -12.97
N ILE A 114 -5.73 0.45 -13.21
CA ILE A 114 -6.92 -0.22 -12.64
C ILE A 114 -6.86 -0.28 -11.11
N ILE A 115 -5.69 -0.56 -10.52
CA ILE A 115 -5.53 -0.60 -9.07
C ILE A 115 -5.77 0.79 -8.49
N GLU A 116 -5.13 1.81 -9.07
CA GLU A 116 -5.27 3.19 -8.66
C GLU A 116 -6.73 3.66 -8.75
N GLU A 117 -7.43 3.33 -9.83
CA GLU A 117 -8.84 3.66 -10.01
C GLU A 117 -9.73 2.92 -9.00
N LYS A 118 -9.42 1.66 -8.67
CA LYS A 118 -10.15 0.89 -7.65
C LYS A 118 -9.92 1.47 -6.25
N GLU A 119 -8.70 1.87 -5.92
CA GLU A 119 -8.39 2.54 -4.66
C GLU A 119 -9.14 3.88 -4.57
N ASP A 120 -9.12 4.70 -5.62
CA ASP A 120 -9.81 5.99 -5.65
C ASP A 120 -11.33 5.83 -5.52
N ARG A 121 -11.92 4.80 -6.18
CA ARG A 121 -13.34 4.45 -6.01
C ARG A 121 -13.67 4.01 -4.58
N GLN A 122 -12.82 3.20 -3.97
CA GLN A 122 -13.03 2.73 -2.61
C GLN A 122 -12.91 3.89 -1.60
N VAL A 123 -11.95 4.80 -1.81
CA VAL A 123 -11.83 6.04 -1.04
C VAL A 123 -13.10 6.89 -1.17
N ALA A 124 -13.60 7.09 -2.39
CA ALA A 124 -14.84 7.84 -2.62
C ALA A 124 -16.05 7.19 -1.91
N ARG A 125 -16.15 5.86 -1.93
CA ARG A 125 -17.18 5.12 -1.19
C ARG A 125 -17.07 5.33 0.31
N ILE A 126 -15.88 5.21 0.89
CA ILE A 126 -15.64 5.46 2.32
C ILE A 126 -16.04 6.90 2.67
N LYS A 127 -15.68 7.88 1.84
CA LYS A 127 -16.09 9.28 2.06
C LYS A 127 -17.60 9.45 2.09
N ALA A 128 -18.31 8.80 1.16
CA ALA A 128 -19.76 8.85 1.09
C ALA A 128 -20.40 8.26 2.35
N LEU A 129 -19.94 7.08 2.79
CA LEU A 129 -20.42 6.43 4.01
C LEU A 129 -20.19 7.28 5.26
N VAL A 130 -19.00 7.88 5.40
CA VAL A 130 -18.68 8.77 6.53
C VAL A 130 -19.60 9.99 6.52
N ARG A 131 -19.76 10.66 5.38
CA ARG A 131 -20.64 11.84 5.26
C ARG A 131 -22.09 11.49 5.60
N GLU A 132 -22.58 10.37 5.07
CA GLU A 132 -23.93 9.89 5.33
C GLU A 132 -24.14 9.60 6.83
N TYR A 133 -23.23 8.89 7.48
CA TYR A 133 -23.31 8.65 8.93
C TYR A 133 -23.36 9.95 9.74
N TYR A 134 -22.55 10.95 9.39
CA TYR A 134 -22.57 12.23 10.11
C TYR A 134 -23.90 12.99 9.97
N VAL A 135 -24.61 12.80 8.86
CA VAL A 135 -25.92 13.42 8.60
C VAL A 135 -27.07 12.62 9.22
N THR A 136 -27.11 11.30 8.99
CA THR A 136 -28.25 10.44 9.34
C THR A 136 -28.13 9.81 10.72
N LYS A 137 -26.91 9.72 11.27
CA LYS A 137 -26.59 8.95 12.50
C LYS A 137 -27.07 7.50 12.42
N ASN A 138 -27.12 6.94 11.21
CA ASN A 138 -27.54 5.56 10.99
C ASN A 138 -26.46 4.57 11.42
N GLU A 139 -26.78 3.70 12.38
CA GLU A 139 -25.89 2.65 12.87
C GLU A 139 -25.54 1.59 11.80
N ALA A 140 -26.39 1.40 10.78
CA ALA A 140 -26.07 0.50 9.67
C ALA A 140 -24.90 1.04 8.83
N THR A 141 -24.94 2.33 8.48
CA THR A 141 -23.85 3.03 7.77
C THR A 141 -22.57 3.06 8.61
N LYS A 142 -22.72 3.17 9.94
CA LYS A 142 -21.60 3.09 10.88
C LYS A 142 -20.88 1.75 10.81
N LYS A 143 -21.63 0.67 10.91
CA LYS A 143 -21.10 -0.70 10.80
C LYS A 143 -20.42 -0.93 9.45
N GLU A 144 -20.95 -0.38 8.37
CA GLU A 144 -20.36 -0.50 7.03
C GLU A 144 -19.03 0.22 6.89
N PHE A 145 -18.89 1.45 7.39
CA PHE A 145 -17.59 2.14 7.31
C PHE A 145 -16.57 1.56 8.30
N GLU A 146 -16.99 1.05 9.47
CA GLU A 146 -16.12 0.33 10.41
C GLU A 146 -15.58 -0.96 9.79
N ALA A 147 -16.45 -1.73 9.11
CA ALA A 147 -16.02 -2.91 8.35
C ALA A 147 -15.06 -2.53 7.22
N ALA A 148 -15.29 -1.41 6.54
CA ALA A 148 -14.38 -0.90 5.51
C ALA A 148 -13.03 -0.44 6.11
N ASN A 149 -13.01 0.12 7.32
CA ASN A 149 -11.79 0.48 8.03
C ASN A 149 -10.98 -0.77 8.43
N ALA A 150 -11.65 -1.82 8.89
CA ALA A 150 -11.01 -3.10 9.22
C ALA A 150 -10.40 -3.77 7.97
N ALA A 151 -11.11 -3.77 6.85
CA ALA A 151 -10.65 -4.39 5.60
C ALA A 151 -9.61 -3.55 4.84
N PHE A 152 -9.70 -2.21 4.90
CA PHE A 152 -8.86 -1.30 4.11
C PHE A 152 -8.36 -0.11 4.94
N PRO A 153 -7.54 -0.35 5.98
CA PRO A 153 -7.14 0.69 6.93
C PRO A 153 -6.37 1.85 6.27
N ILE A 154 -5.49 1.53 5.30
CA ILE A 154 -4.71 2.54 4.57
C ILE A 154 -5.61 3.44 3.72
N LEU A 155 -6.57 2.85 3.00
CA LEU A 155 -7.52 3.60 2.17
C LEU A 155 -8.48 4.43 3.03
N PHE A 156 -8.87 3.92 4.20
CA PHE A 156 -9.71 4.63 5.16
C PHE A 156 -9.00 5.87 5.72
N SER A 157 -7.74 5.73 6.15
CA SER A 157 -6.92 6.85 6.62
C SER A 157 -6.80 7.96 5.56
N ARG A 158 -6.55 7.58 4.29
CA ARG A 158 -6.52 8.52 3.16
C ARG A 158 -7.87 9.23 2.97
N ALA A 159 -8.98 8.49 2.98
CA ALA A 159 -10.32 9.05 2.84
C ALA A 159 -10.62 10.06 3.95
N TRP A 160 -10.25 9.74 5.18
CA TRP A 160 -10.43 10.59 6.36
C TRP A 160 -9.59 11.87 6.31
N MET A 161 -8.31 11.76 5.94
CA MET A 161 -7.44 12.94 5.75
C MET A 161 -7.98 13.87 4.67
N GLN A 162 -8.43 13.33 3.54
CA GLN A 162 -9.02 14.15 2.49
C GLN A 162 -10.34 14.80 2.93
N LEU A 163 -11.20 14.12 3.70
CA LEU A 163 -12.40 14.74 4.26
C LEU A 163 -12.09 15.88 5.23
N LYS A 164 -11.05 15.73 6.06
CA LYS A 164 -10.58 16.82 6.93
C LYS A 164 -10.09 18.02 6.13
N ALA A 165 -9.32 17.77 5.06
CA ALA A 165 -8.86 18.82 4.16
C ALA A 165 -10.01 19.52 3.42
N ASP A 166 -10.98 18.76 2.89
CA ASP A 166 -12.17 19.31 2.22
C ASP A 166 -12.98 20.21 3.17
N LYS A 167 -13.07 19.83 4.45
CA LYS A 167 -13.74 20.62 5.50
C LYS A 167 -12.97 21.90 5.85
N ALA A 168 -11.64 21.85 5.86
CA ALA A 168 -10.78 23.02 6.06
C ALA A 168 -10.78 23.98 4.85
N SER A 169 -11.11 23.47 3.65
CA SER A 169 -11.14 24.23 2.39
C SER A 169 -12.53 24.79 2.01
N GLY A 170 -13.52 24.74 2.91
CA GLY A 170 -14.82 25.37 2.69
C GLY A 170 -14.73 26.89 2.46
N PRO A 171 -15.70 27.51 1.75
CA PRO A 171 -15.61 28.91 1.33
C PRO A 171 -15.43 29.84 2.53
N SER A 172 -14.29 30.54 2.55
CA SER A 172 -13.90 31.52 3.55
C SER A 172 -14.81 32.76 3.45
N PRO A 173 -15.51 33.17 4.54
CA PRO A 173 -15.85 34.57 4.73
C PRO A 173 -14.57 35.31 5.17
N ALA A 174 -14.33 36.47 4.58
CA ALA A 174 -13.17 37.34 4.80
C ALA A 174 -12.89 37.65 6.30
N PRO A 175 -11.62 37.95 6.67
CA PRO A 175 -11.14 37.94 8.05
C PRO A 175 -11.46 39.24 8.80
N PRO A 176 -11.52 39.19 10.16
CA PRO A 176 -10.48 39.87 10.95
C PRO A 176 -10.14 39.12 12.27
N PRO A 177 -9.24 39.64 13.13
CA PRO A 177 -7.81 39.33 13.16
C PRO A 177 -7.40 38.40 14.32
N THR A 178 -6.28 37.70 14.10
CA THR A 178 -5.27 37.27 15.08
C THR A 178 -5.73 36.80 16.46
N THR A 179 -5.85 35.48 16.62
CA THR A 179 -5.54 34.79 17.89
C THR A 179 -4.98 33.41 17.58
N ALA A 180 -3.70 33.21 17.94
CA ALA A 180 -3.03 32.04 18.56
C ALA A 180 -3.46 30.58 18.19
N PRO A 181 -2.52 29.62 18.24
CA PRO A 181 -2.48 28.47 17.35
C PRO A 181 -3.61 27.45 17.56
N GLU A 182 -4.15 27.00 16.42
CA GLU A 182 -5.16 25.95 16.31
C GLU A 182 -4.64 24.64 16.93
N VAL A 183 -5.28 24.26 18.03
CA VAL A 183 -5.05 23.04 18.79
C VAL A 183 -5.31 21.84 17.88
N ALA A 184 -4.27 21.05 17.63
CA ALA A 184 -4.37 19.75 16.95
C ALA A 184 -5.45 18.90 17.63
N ALA A 185 -6.44 18.45 16.86
CA ALA A 185 -7.47 17.53 17.35
C ALA A 185 -6.80 16.31 18.04
N PRO A 186 -7.23 15.93 19.26
CA PRO A 186 -6.55 14.90 20.02
C PRO A 186 -6.62 13.57 19.28
N GLU A 187 -5.44 12.94 19.09
CA GLU A 187 -5.36 11.50 18.82
C GLU A 187 -6.16 10.81 19.94
N GLU A 188 -7.22 10.07 19.60
CA GLU A 188 -8.08 9.44 20.59
C GLU A 188 -7.29 8.31 21.27
N VAL A 189 -6.70 8.63 22.42
CA VAL A 189 -5.96 7.67 23.24
C VAL A 189 -6.94 6.72 23.88
N VAL A 190 -6.89 5.45 23.46
CA VAL A 190 -7.72 4.40 24.02
C VAL A 190 -7.17 4.06 25.41
N TYR A 191 -7.89 4.46 26.45
CA TYR A 191 -7.48 4.16 27.83
C TYR A 191 -7.81 2.70 28.20
N PRO A 192 -6.86 1.96 28.78
CA PRO A 192 -7.15 0.66 29.37
C PRO A 192 -8.30 0.73 30.38
N LEU A 193 -9.07 -0.36 30.49
CA LEU A 193 -10.10 -0.52 31.52
C LEU A 193 -9.48 -0.77 32.90
N ASP A 194 -8.28 -1.34 32.94
CA ASP A 194 -7.50 -1.58 34.16
C ASP A 194 -6.94 -0.24 34.69
N PRO A 195 -7.19 0.12 35.97
CA PRO A 195 -6.73 1.37 36.57
C PRO A 195 -5.21 1.51 36.61
N GLU A 196 -4.44 0.44 36.82
CA GLU A 196 -2.98 0.49 36.88
C GLU A 196 -2.36 0.69 35.49
N LEU A 197 -2.92 0.02 34.48
CA LEU A 197 -2.51 0.22 33.08
C LEU A 197 -2.87 1.61 32.58
N ARG A 198 -4.04 2.12 32.98
CA ARG A 198 -4.49 3.48 32.67
C ARG A 198 -3.55 4.53 33.27
N GLU A 199 -3.13 4.37 34.51
CA GLU A 199 -2.16 5.27 35.15
C GLU A 199 -0.82 5.29 34.40
N ARG A 200 -0.32 4.11 33.98
CA ARG A 200 0.90 4.00 33.17
C ARG A 200 0.76 4.68 31.80
N VAL A 201 -0.39 4.57 31.14
CA VAL A 201 -0.64 5.26 29.87
C VAL A 201 -0.65 6.78 30.06
N MET A 202 -1.35 7.27 31.10
CA MET A 202 -1.36 8.70 31.44
C MET A 202 0.06 9.23 31.77
N GLU A 203 0.88 8.44 32.47
CA GLU A 203 2.28 8.79 32.76
C GLU A 203 3.10 8.92 31.47
N ILE A 204 2.91 8.02 30.50
CA ILE A 204 3.58 8.09 29.19
C ILE A 204 3.11 9.31 28.40
N GLU A 205 1.80 9.60 28.37
CA GLU A 205 1.27 10.80 27.71
C GLU A 205 1.86 12.08 28.30
N ARG A 206 1.93 12.16 29.63
CA ARG A 206 2.55 13.28 30.33
C ARG A 206 4.02 13.44 29.96
N LEU A 207 4.78 12.34 29.94
CA LEU A 207 6.19 12.36 29.53
C LEU A 207 6.37 12.80 28.07
N ILE A 208 5.46 12.44 27.16
CA ILE A 208 5.48 12.90 25.77
C ILE A 208 5.30 14.42 25.69
N ILE A 209 4.35 14.97 26.46
CA ILE A 209 4.08 16.42 26.49
C ILE A 209 5.28 17.16 27.07
N GLU A 210 5.77 16.74 28.24
CA GLU A 210 6.92 17.38 28.91
C GLU A 210 8.19 17.31 28.04
N LEU A 211 8.46 16.16 27.41
CA LEU A 211 9.57 16.00 26.47
C LEU A 211 9.42 16.92 25.25
N GLY A 212 8.21 17.07 24.72
CA GLY A 212 7.94 17.95 23.59
C GLY A 212 8.18 19.43 23.91
N GLN A 213 7.75 19.88 25.09
CA GLN A 213 7.97 21.25 25.58
C GLN A 213 9.46 21.54 25.80
N ASP A 214 10.15 20.65 26.51
CA ASP A 214 11.57 20.80 26.81
C ASP A 214 12.43 20.76 25.53
N LEU A 215 12.07 19.91 24.55
CA LEU A 215 12.74 19.86 23.25
C LEU A 215 12.55 21.15 22.45
N GLN A 216 11.35 21.74 22.48
CA GLN A 216 11.08 23.03 21.84
C GLN A 216 11.89 24.16 22.50
N GLN A 217 11.99 24.15 23.83
CA GLN A 217 12.81 25.10 24.57
C GLN A 217 14.30 24.96 24.23
N LEU A 218 14.81 23.73 24.16
CA LEU A 218 16.22 23.47 23.80
C LEU A 218 16.54 23.92 22.37
N LYS A 219 15.58 23.72 21.46
CA LYS A 219 15.68 24.23 20.08
C LYS A 219 15.71 25.77 20.05
N ALA A 220 14.88 26.43 20.84
CA ALA A 220 14.85 27.89 20.92
C ALA A 220 16.16 28.49 21.46
N GLN A 221 16.86 27.75 22.34
CA GLN A 221 18.18 28.11 22.87
C GLN A 221 19.35 27.74 21.94
N GLY A 222 19.08 27.09 20.80
CA GLY A 222 20.12 26.66 19.86
C GLY A 222 20.96 25.46 20.33
N GLY A 223 20.56 24.77 21.41
CA GLY A 223 21.28 23.64 22.00
C GLY A 223 20.85 22.26 21.49
N ALA A 224 19.98 22.20 20.48
CA ALA A 224 19.44 20.96 19.95
C ALA A 224 20.03 20.64 18.56
N ASP A 225 20.86 19.61 18.49
CA ASP A 225 21.33 19.06 17.21
C ASP A 225 20.19 18.35 16.46
N ASP A 226 20.25 18.33 15.12
CA ASP A 226 19.24 17.68 14.28
C ASP A 226 19.06 16.18 14.58
N ILE A 227 20.14 15.51 15.00
CA ILE A 227 20.12 14.10 15.42
C ILE A 227 19.28 13.92 16.69
N LEU A 228 19.40 14.83 17.65
CA LEU A 228 18.63 14.80 18.90
C LEU A 228 17.15 15.05 18.61
N LEU A 229 16.84 16.03 17.77
CA LEU A 229 15.47 16.33 17.32
C LEU A 229 14.85 15.13 16.61
N GLN A 230 15.58 14.49 15.69
CA GLN A 230 15.09 13.34 14.95
C GLN A 230 14.88 12.12 15.87
N THR A 231 15.78 11.88 16.82
CA THR A 231 15.67 10.78 17.78
C THR A 231 14.46 10.96 18.69
N CYS A 232 14.24 12.17 19.21
CA CYS A 232 13.09 12.47 20.06
C CYS A 232 11.78 12.34 19.29
N ARG A 233 11.72 12.81 18.03
CA ARG A 233 10.54 12.62 17.16
C ARG A 233 10.21 11.15 16.94
N LYS A 234 11.22 10.31 16.64
CA LYS A 234 11.03 8.86 16.46
C LYS A 234 10.54 8.19 17.74
N LEU A 235 11.09 8.57 18.88
CA LEU A 235 10.71 8.01 20.18
C LEU A 235 9.26 8.37 20.55
N VAL A 236 8.88 9.63 20.33
CA VAL A 236 7.51 10.11 20.56
C VAL A 236 6.52 9.47 19.59
N SER A 237 6.86 9.36 18.29
CA SER A 237 6.00 8.67 17.29
C SER A 237 5.75 7.22 17.71
N ARG A 238 6.82 6.50 18.05
CA ARG A 238 6.72 5.10 18.49
C ARG A 238 5.91 4.95 19.78
N ALA A 239 6.01 5.90 20.71
CA ALA A 239 5.23 5.89 21.93
C ALA A 239 3.74 6.15 21.64
N LYS A 240 3.43 7.14 20.79
CA LYS A 240 2.07 7.45 20.33
C LYS A 240 1.43 6.30 19.58
N GLU A 241 2.12 5.71 18.59
CA GLU A 241 1.71 4.48 17.91
C GLU A 241 1.52 3.31 18.89
N GLY A 242 2.27 3.31 19.99
CA GLY A 242 2.14 2.34 21.06
C GLY A 242 0.86 2.48 21.88
N LEU A 243 0.28 3.69 21.93
CA LEU A 243 -0.89 4.08 22.71
C LEU A 243 -2.16 4.25 21.84
N SER A 244 -2.01 4.57 20.56
CA SER A 244 -3.10 4.76 19.60
C SER A 244 -3.43 3.46 18.87
N GLY A 245 -4.71 3.12 18.76
CA GLY A 245 -5.18 2.05 17.86
C GLY A 245 -5.04 0.62 18.40
N ARG A 246 -4.93 0.44 19.73
CA ARG A 246 -4.99 -0.88 20.36
C ARG A 246 -6.31 -1.13 21.06
N GLU A 247 -6.83 -2.35 20.93
CA GLU A 247 -7.88 -2.86 21.79
C GLU A 247 -7.40 -2.83 23.26
N PRO A 248 -8.26 -2.53 24.25
CA PRO A 248 -7.90 -2.46 25.67
C PRO A 248 -7.20 -3.71 26.23
N SER A 249 -7.32 -4.85 25.54
CA SER A 249 -6.71 -6.14 25.85
C SER A 249 -5.25 -6.29 25.38
N GLU A 250 -4.75 -5.42 24.50
CA GLU A 250 -3.40 -5.51 23.93
C GLU A 250 -2.34 -4.70 24.70
N PHE A 251 -2.75 -4.08 25.81
CA PHE A 251 -1.83 -3.38 26.71
C PHE A 251 -1.02 -4.39 27.53
N ASN A 252 0.29 -4.40 27.30
CA ASN A 252 1.22 -5.23 28.03
C ASN A 252 2.06 -4.37 28.97
N VAL A 253 2.02 -4.67 30.28
CA VAL A 253 2.77 -3.99 31.36
C VAL A 253 4.24 -3.81 30.98
N ARG A 254 4.91 -4.87 30.53
CA ARG A 254 6.34 -4.86 30.20
C ARG A 254 6.65 -3.89 29.06
N ARG A 255 5.76 -3.75 28.09
CA ARG A 255 5.92 -2.85 26.94
C ARG A 255 5.69 -1.40 27.32
N LEU A 256 4.69 -1.12 28.18
CA LEU A 256 4.45 0.22 28.72
C LEU A 256 5.64 0.68 29.57
N ASP A 257 6.17 -0.18 30.44
CA ASP A 257 7.34 0.14 31.25
C ASP A 257 8.59 0.41 30.40
N MET A 258 8.84 -0.39 29.35
CA MET A 258 9.94 -0.13 28.41
C MET A 258 9.79 1.23 27.70
N THR A 259 8.57 1.57 27.28
CA THR A 259 8.27 2.83 26.59
C THR A 259 8.46 4.01 27.54
N ARG A 260 7.93 3.91 28.76
CA ARG A 260 8.11 4.89 29.83
C ARG A 260 9.58 5.12 30.15
N ASN A 261 10.33 4.04 30.39
CA ASN A 261 11.74 4.14 30.77
C ASN A 261 12.60 4.74 29.65
N SER A 262 12.29 4.45 28.39
CA SER A 262 12.98 5.04 27.24
C SER A 262 12.71 6.54 27.15
N LEU A 263 11.43 6.96 27.25
CA LEU A 263 11.04 8.37 27.25
C LEU A 263 11.67 9.14 28.42
N MET A 264 11.60 8.57 29.62
CA MET A 264 12.13 9.19 30.83
C MET A 264 13.67 9.34 30.78
N THR A 265 14.38 8.38 30.21
CA THR A 265 15.84 8.46 30.00
C THR A 265 16.19 9.60 29.05
N THR A 266 15.52 9.66 27.89
CA THR A 266 15.74 10.72 26.91
C THR A 266 15.34 12.09 27.44
N TRP A 267 14.25 12.17 28.21
CA TRP A 267 13.82 13.40 28.87
C TRP A 267 14.86 13.94 29.86
N ARG A 268 15.47 13.07 30.68
CA ARG A 268 16.57 13.46 31.58
C ARG A 268 17.77 14.00 30.82
N GLN A 269 18.11 13.42 29.66
CA GLN A 269 19.20 13.90 28.81
C GLN A 269 18.92 15.29 28.22
N ILE A 270 17.68 15.58 27.85
CA ILE A 270 17.28 16.91 27.38
C ILE A 270 17.32 17.92 28.53
N LYS A 271 16.77 17.56 29.70
CA LYS A 271 16.83 18.41 30.90
C LYS A 271 18.24 18.72 31.35
N SER A 272 19.20 17.80 31.20
CA SER A 272 20.61 18.11 31.51
C SER A 272 21.24 19.11 30.56
N ARG A 273 20.72 19.25 29.33
CA ARG A 273 21.19 20.21 28.31
C ARG A 273 20.47 21.57 28.37
N LEU A 274 19.34 21.64 29.06
CA LEU A 274 18.57 22.86 29.31
C LEU A 274 19.05 23.67 30.53
N LYS A 275 20.03 23.14 31.28
CA LYS A 275 20.69 23.85 32.38
C LYS A 275 21.74 24.82 31.85
#